data_AF-A0A0F9CXQ8-F1
#
_entry.id   AF-A0A0F9CXQ8-F1
#
_cell.length_a   1.000
_cell.length_b   1.000
_cell.length_c   1.000
_cell.angle_alpha   90.00
_cell.angle_beta   90.00
_cell.angle_gamma   90.00
#
_symmetry.space_group_name_H-M   'P 1'
#
loop_
_entity.id
_entity.type
_entity.pdbx_description
1 polymer ?
#
loop_
_entity_poly.entity_id
_entity_poly.type
_entity_poly.pdbx_seq_one_letter_code
_entity_poly.pdbx_strand_id
1 'polypeptide(L)'
;LGIRHVGSEIAETLANEFGSLDAIAAAGREFSVDRDRVFLTGWSDGGFTTLWLASRHPHLVAGIVPYCANWQYMNIGEVGLFNVPTLVADGWTDGGYNRGQFVRWHILRNMGYGISGLWSHHGHSYKGYEDVDEFKMYLAWAKTKRRNLWPKRVRYATWGMSWHRAYWFSIERMADPTTPAQIDAQVTSGNRVEVKAWNVGAYKLTLGEKLVDPARPITVLTNGKQSYAGPFKKEILIELTTAPAGKFVKGAAMPGDITTQIERSTYGAKDFLKIADRRWVFVKGTGGGKDVQKLLAKWFNRYCKDDTKVTDEDIAKSNLFVYGGPGINKFAARIAAELPVKFGKGKFTIGSKVYDKPTHCVTFIHPNPLNPSKYVIVYAFNDAAAFAKNRFFDMGKENAWRFRSGDCVVKGLSAARRKWGVATRESKFRTDVHVFGPDWQPADEAPVGELVGTFDETQMM
;
A
#
# COMPACT_ATOMS: atom_id res chain seq x y z
N LEU A 1 -2.49 -9.32 -38.44
CA LEU A 1 -2.67 -8.86 -37.05
C LEU A 1 -3.00 -10.08 -36.20
N GLY A 2 -1.97 -10.83 -35.78
CA GLY A 2 -2.15 -12.02 -34.95
C GLY A 2 -2.33 -11.63 -33.49
N ILE A 3 -3.56 -11.68 -32.99
CA ILE A 3 -3.87 -11.52 -31.57
C ILE A 3 -3.63 -12.90 -30.93
N ARG A 4 -2.52 -13.07 -30.21
CA ARG A 4 -2.33 -14.23 -29.33
C ARG A 4 -3.00 -13.93 -28.00
N HIS A 5 -4.04 -14.68 -27.67
CA HIS A 5 -4.53 -14.75 -26.30
C HIS A 5 -3.52 -15.55 -25.48
N VAL A 6 -2.71 -14.88 -24.69
CA VAL A 6 -1.75 -15.53 -23.78
C VAL A 6 -2.48 -15.83 -22.47
N GLY A 7 -3.31 -16.87 -22.49
CA GLY A 7 -4.13 -17.31 -21.35
C GLY A 7 -3.44 -18.41 -20.55
N SER A 8 -2.88 -18.03 -19.40
CA SER A 8 -2.65 -18.83 -18.16
C SER A 8 -1.35 -18.42 -17.45
N GLU A 9 -0.19 -18.46 -18.11
CA GLU A 9 1.11 -18.14 -17.49
C GLU A 9 1.28 -16.64 -17.15
N ILE A 10 0.75 -15.75 -18.01
CA ILE A 10 0.71 -14.31 -17.71
C ILE A 10 -0.30 -14.01 -16.60
N ALA A 11 -1.40 -14.78 -16.48
CA ALA A 11 -2.41 -14.53 -15.45
C ALA A 11 -1.88 -14.79 -14.03
N GLU A 12 -1.01 -15.79 -13.84
CA GLU A 12 -0.32 -16.00 -12.56
C GLU A 12 0.71 -14.91 -12.26
N THR A 13 1.36 -14.36 -13.29
CA THR A 13 2.31 -13.24 -13.16
C THR A 13 1.58 -11.92 -12.86
N LEU A 14 0.42 -11.69 -13.48
CA LEU A 14 -0.47 -10.53 -13.24
C LEU A 14 -1.20 -10.60 -11.89
N ALA A 15 -1.20 -11.76 -11.21
CA ALA A 15 -1.87 -11.95 -9.93
C ALA A 15 -1.26 -11.14 -8.78
N ASN A 16 -0.13 -10.46 -9.00
CA ASN A 16 0.38 -9.43 -8.09
C ASN A 16 0.74 -8.15 -8.87
N GLU A 17 0.70 -7.03 -8.16
CA GLU A 17 0.89 -5.69 -8.73
C GLU A 17 2.22 -5.52 -9.46
N PHE A 18 3.30 -6.07 -8.91
CA PHE A 18 4.65 -5.93 -9.49
C PHE A 18 4.82 -6.80 -10.74
N GLY A 19 4.27 -8.01 -10.76
CA GLY A 19 4.20 -8.83 -11.95
C GLY A 19 3.33 -8.21 -13.03
N SER A 20 2.36 -7.34 -12.69
CA SER A 20 1.63 -6.50 -13.67
C SER A 20 2.47 -5.37 -14.26
N LEU A 21 3.28 -4.70 -13.44
CA LEU A 21 4.23 -3.66 -13.88
C LEU A 21 5.35 -4.25 -14.76
N ASP A 22 5.91 -5.36 -14.30
CA ASP A 22 6.94 -6.12 -15.00
C ASP A 22 6.39 -6.76 -16.27
N ALA A 23 5.13 -7.19 -16.29
CA ALA A 23 4.48 -7.70 -17.50
C ALA A 23 4.33 -6.62 -18.57
N ILE A 24 3.97 -5.38 -18.25
CA ILE A 24 3.93 -4.29 -19.25
C ILE A 24 5.35 -4.02 -19.80
N ALA A 25 6.34 -4.00 -18.91
CA ALA A 25 7.73 -3.77 -19.31
C ALA A 25 8.27 -4.93 -20.17
N ALA A 26 7.99 -6.17 -19.78
CA ALA A 26 8.37 -7.41 -20.46
C ALA A 26 7.64 -7.56 -21.79
N ALA A 27 6.34 -7.31 -21.86
CA ALA A 27 5.58 -7.35 -23.11
C ALA A 27 6.11 -6.36 -24.14
N GLY A 28 6.53 -5.17 -23.69
CA GLY A 28 7.20 -4.20 -24.55
C GLY A 28 8.58 -4.67 -25.04
N ARG A 29 9.30 -5.49 -24.27
CA ARG A 29 10.59 -6.07 -24.67
C ARG A 29 10.44 -7.28 -25.59
N GLU A 30 9.46 -8.14 -25.31
CA GLU A 30 9.34 -9.48 -25.90
C GLU A 30 8.33 -9.55 -27.06
N PHE A 31 7.31 -8.71 -27.08
CA PHE A 31 6.16 -8.85 -28.00
C PHE A 31 5.87 -7.60 -28.85
N SER A 32 6.82 -6.69 -29.07
CA SER A 32 6.66 -5.47 -29.88
C SER A 32 5.42 -4.64 -29.50
N VAL A 33 5.12 -4.56 -28.21
CA VAL A 33 3.98 -3.78 -27.68
C VAL A 33 4.33 -2.29 -27.60
N ASP A 34 3.52 -1.44 -28.24
CA ASP A 34 3.61 0.02 -28.05
C ASP A 34 3.19 0.37 -26.62
N ARG A 35 4.16 0.77 -25.80
CA ARG A 35 3.96 1.13 -24.39
C ARG A 35 3.01 2.32 -24.20
N ASP A 36 2.80 3.13 -25.23
CA ASP A 36 1.85 4.25 -25.17
C ASP A 36 0.43 3.88 -25.61
N ARG A 37 0.18 2.59 -25.91
CA ARG A 37 -1.12 2.02 -26.30
C ARG A 37 -1.48 0.78 -25.47
N VAL A 38 -1.06 0.77 -24.20
CA VAL A 38 -1.42 -0.27 -23.23
C VAL A 38 -2.73 0.13 -22.53
N PHE A 39 -3.71 -0.77 -22.52
CA PHE A 39 -5.02 -0.57 -21.90
C PHE A 39 -5.30 -1.69 -20.90
N LEU A 40 -6.06 -1.39 -19.84
CA LEU A 40 -6.49 -2.38 -18.85
C LEU A 40 -8.00 -2.54 -18.87
N THR A 41 -8.47 -3.78 -18.74
CA THR A 41 -9.89 -4.10 -18.57
C THR A 41 -10.03 -5.38 -17.73
N GLY A 42 -11.21 -5.57 -17.16
CA GLY A 42 -11.58 -6.76 -16.43
C GLY A 42 -13.00 -6.65 -15.90
N TRP A 43 -13.61 -7.79 -15.57
CA TRP A 43 -14.99 -7.90 -15.09
C TRP A 43 -15.06 -8.17 -13.60
N SER A 44 -16.03 -7.52 -12.93
CA SER A 44 -16.29 -7.66 -11.49
C SER A 44 -15.01 -7.34 -10.68
N ASP A 45 -14.43 -8.31 -9.98
CA ASP A 45 -13.13 -8.16 -9.30
C ASP A 45 -11.97 -7.79 -10.25
N GLY A 46 -12.01 -8.24 -11.50
CA GLY A 46 -11.07 -7.81 -12.53
C GLY A 46 -11.25 -6.34 -12.92
N GLY A 47 -12.49 -5.85 -12.86
CA GLY A 47 -12.82 -4.43 -13.06
C GLY A 47 -12.34 -3.57 -11.90
N PHE A 48 -12.53 -4.06 -10.67
CA PHE A 48 -11.89 -3.48 -9.48
C PHE A 48 -10.37 -3.43 -9.64
N THR A 49 -9.73 -4.53 -10.04
CA THR A 49 -8.27 -4.59 -10.24
C THR A 49 -7.80 -3.58 -11.29
N THR A 50 -8.59 -3.37 -12.34
CA THR A 50 -8.34 -2.33 -13.36
C THR A 50 -8.31 -0.93 -12.76
N LEU A 51 -9.32 -0.58 -11.94
CA LEU A 51 -9.36 0.69 -11.22
C LEU A 51 -8.18 0.82 -10.22
N TRP A 52 -7.91 -0.27 -9.50
CA TRP A 52 -6.90 -0.34 -8.45
C TRP A 52 -5.49 -0.08 -9.00
N LEU A 53 -5.13 -0.72 -10.11
CA LEU A 53 -3.85 -0.53 -10.80
C LEU A 53 -3.75 0.88 -11.38
N ALA A 54 -4.78 1.36 -12.08
CA ALA A 54 -4.74 2.65 -12.74
C ALA A 54 -4.72 3.83 -11.77
N SER A 55 -5.36 3.72 -10.60
CA SER A 55 -5.32 4.77 -9.58
C SER A 55 -3.97 4.86 -8.84
N ARG A 56 -3.17 3.79 -8.86
CA ARG A 56 -1.82 3.74 -8.25
C ARG A 56 -0.71 4.05 -9.24
N HIS A 57 -0.87 3.54 -10.47
CA HIS A 57 0.09 3.69 -11.56
C HIS A 57 -0.52 4.36 -12.80
N PRO A 58 -1.12 5.56 -12.68
CA PRO A 58 -1.87 6.18 -13.78
C PRO A 58 -0.99 6.49 -15.00
N HIS A 59 0.31 6.60 -14.79
CA HIS A 59 1.31 6.90 -15.81
C HIS A 59 1.74 5.70 -16.67
N LEU A 60 1.19 4.50 -16.43
CA LEU A 60 1.58 3.31 -17.16
C LEU A 60 0.62 2.92 -18.28
N VAL A 61 -0.60 3.43 -18.25
CA VAL A 61 -1.67 3.04 -19.18
C VAL A 61 -2.12 4.20 -20.05
N ALA A 62 -2.58 3.89 -21.26
CA ALA A 62 -3.21 4.84 -22.18
C ALA A 62 -4.70 5.07 -21.85
N GLY A 63 -5.32 4.13 -21.15
CA GLY A 63 -6.69 4.22 -20.66
C GLY A 63 -7.15 2.91 -20.04
N ILE A 64 -8.34 2.92 -19.45
CA ILE A 64 -8.95 1.75 -18.81
C ILE A 64 -10.40 1.53 -19.21
N VAL A 65 -10.84 0.27 -19.17
CA VAL A 65 -12.22 -0.15 -19.34
C VAL A 65 -12.64 -1.02 -18.15
N PRO A 66 -12.92 -0.43 -16.97
CA PRO A 66 -13.40 -1.19 -15.81
C PRO A 66 -14.83 -1.67 -16.07
N TYR A 67 -15.08 -2.98 -15.93
CA TYR A 67 -16.37 -3.59 -16.22
C TYR A 67 -17.07 -4.11 -14.96
N CYS A 68 -18.30 -3.67 -14.69
CA CYS A 68 -19.05 -4.00 -13.47
C CYS A 68 -18.19 -3.91 -12.21
N ALA A 69 -17.32 -2.90 -12.18
CA ALA A 69 -16.28 -2.76 -11.18
C ALA A 69 -16.86 -2.16 -9.90
N ASN A 70 -16.36 -2.60 -8.75
CA ASN A 70 -16.56 -1.89 -7.48
C ASN A 70 -15.36 -0.97 -7.17
N TRP A 71 -15.52 -0.03 -6.23
CA TRP A 71 -14.47 0.93 -5.81
C TRP A 71 -13.77 0.57 -4.50
N GLN A 72 -13.80 -0.70 -4.10
CA GLN A 72 -13.21 -1.10 -2.81
C GLN A 72 -11.70 -0.84 -2.82
N TYR A 73 -11.07 -0.52 -1.68
CA TYR A 73 -9.59 -0.47 -1.51
C TYR A 73 -8.78 0.29 -2.59
N MET A 74 -9.38 1.28 -3.25
CA MET A 74 -8.72 2.18 -4.19
C MET A 74 -7.59 2.97 -3.51
N ASN A 75 -6.84 3.79 -4.26
CA ASN A 75 -5.87 4.69 -3.64
C ASN A 75 -6.63 5.71 -2.75
N ILE A 76 -6.81 6.96 -3.14
CA ILE A 76 -7.80 7.83 -2.46
C ILE A 76 -8.90 8.12 -3.47
N GLY A 77 -9.92 7.26 -3.46
CA GLY A 77 -11.05 7.32 -4.38
C GLY A 77 -10.64 7.42 -5.85
N GLU A 78 -11.21 8.41 -6.52
CA GLU A 78 -11.02 8.79 -7.91
C GLU A 78 -9.77 9.64 -8.18
N VAL A 79 -9.07 10.17 -7.16
CA VAL A 79 -8.11 11.28 -7.38
C VAL A 79 -7.03 10.92 -8.40
N GLY A 80 -6.48 9.70 -8.30
CA GLY A 80 -5.45 9.19 -9.21
C GLY A 80 -5.93 8.92 -10.65
N LEU A 81 -7.24 8.91 -10.92
CA LEU A 81 -7.79 8.66 -12.25
C LEU A 81 -7.93 9.92 -13.11
N PHE A 82 -7.58 11.10 -12.58
CA PHE A 82 -7.78 12.38 -13.27
C PHE A 82 -7.18 12.43 -14.68
N ASN A 83 -6.00 11.84 -14.85
CA ASN A 83 -5.29 11.81 -16.12
C ASN A 83 -5.47 10.49 -16.90
N VAL A 84 -6.31 9.58 -16.41
CA VAL A 84 -6.53 8.26 -17.02
C VAL A 84 -7.84 8.28 -17.80
N PRO A 85 -7.80 8.26 -19.15
CA PRO A 85 -9.01 8.06 -19.95
C PRO A 85 -9.72 6.77 -19.52
N THR A 86 -11.01 6.86 -19.24
CA THR A 86 -11.79 5.74 -18.71
C THR A 86 -13.07 5.56 -19.52
N LEU A 87 -13.25 4.37 -20.10
CA LEU A 87 -14.53 3.93 -20.65
C LEU A 87 -15.18 3.02 -19.62
N VAL A 88 -16.19 3.51 -18.92
CA VAL A 88 -16.96 2.69 -17.98
C VAL A 88 -17.87 1.78 -18.79
N ALA A 89 -17.79 0.47 -18.57
CA ALA A 89 -18.64 -0.51 -19.24
C ALA A 89 -19.44 -1.29 -18.19
N ASP A 90 -20.77 -1.29 -18.31
CA ASP A 90 -21.59 -1.70 -17.18
C ASP A 90 -23.07 -1.98 -17.56
N GLY A 91 -23.81 -2.68 -16.70
CA GLY A 91 -25.14 -3.21 -17.02
C GLY A 91 -26.29 -2.67 -16.16
N TRP A 92 -27.38 -2.19 -16.75
CA TRP A 92 -28.51 -1.62 -15.98
C TRP A 92 -29.17 -2.57 -14.98
N THR A 93 -29.09 -3.89 -15.21
CA THR A 93 -29.74 -4.89 -14.35
C THR A 93 -28.78 -5.60 -13.41
N ASP A 94 -27.52 -5.15 -13.31
CA ASP A 94 -26.63 -5.57 -12.24
C ASP A 94 -27.05 -4.92 -10.90
N GLY A 95 -27.71 -5.72 -10.06
CA GLY A 95 -28.27 -5.30 -8.79
C GLY A 95 -27.25 -4.93 -7.72
N GLY A 96 -25.96 -5.13 -7.94
CA GLY A 96 -24.92 -4.94 -6.92
C GLY A 96 -24.62 -3.47 -6.59
N TYR A 97 -24.41 -2.62 -7.60
CA TYR A 97 -23.79 -1.29 -7.37
C TYR A 97 -24.17 -0.20 -8.39
N ASN A 98 -24.88 -0.52 -9.47
CA ASN A 98 -24.82 0.29 -10.70
C ASN A 98 -25.50 1.65 -10.68
N ARG A 99 -26.57 1.83 -9.89
CA ARG A 99 -27.19 3.16 -9.73
C ARG A 99 -26.24 4.16 -9.06
N GLY A 100 -25.49 3.72 -8.04
CA GLY A 100 -24.47 4.55 -7.37
C GLY A 100 -23.25 4.79 -8.26
N GLN A 101 -22.85 3.79 -9.04
CA GLN A 101 -21.71 3.90 -9.96
C GLN A 101 -21.95 4.91 -11.06
N PHE A 102 -23.12 4.89 -11.71
CA PHE A 102 -23.46 5.82 -12.77
C PHE A 102 -23.34 7.28 -12.29
N VAL A 103 -23.95 7.60 -11.14
CA VAL A 103 -23.91 8.95 -10.56
C VAL A 103 -22.47 9.37 -10.26
N ARG A 104 -21.67 8.48 -9.67
CA ARG A 104 -20.26 8.79 -9.37
C ARG A 104 -19.48 9.10 -10.65
N TRP A 105 -19.55 8.25 -11.67
CA TRP A 105 -18.86 8.48 -12.95
C TRP A 105 -19.33 9.77 -13.64
N HIS A 106 -20.62 10.09 -13.54
CA HIS A 106 -21.18 11.34 -14.04
C HIS A 106 -20.60 12.56 -13.29
N ILE A 107 -20.49 12.51 -11.96
CA ILE A 107 -19.83 13.55 -11.15
C ILE A 107 -18.38 13.75 -11.60
N LEU A 108 -17.62 12.66 -11.75
CA LEU A 108 -16.22 12.74 -12.19
C LEU A 108 -16.09 13.38 -13.57
N ARG A 109 -16.97 13.03 -14.51
CA ARG A 109 -17.02 13.66 -15.83
C ARG A 109 -17.23 15.17 -15.72
N ASN A 110 -18.17 15.60 -14.87
CA ASN A 110 -18.45 17.03 -14.63
C ASN A 110 -17.30 17.75 -13.92
N MET A 111 -16.46 17.02 -13.17
CA MET A 111 -15.21 17.52 -12.58
C MET A 111 -14.03 17.57 -13.58
N GLY A 112 -14.26 17.24 -14.85
CA GLY A 112 -13.26 17.30 -15.92
C GLY A 112 -12.45 16.03 -16.11
N TYR A 113 -12.85 14.91 -15.52
CA TYR A 113 -12.20 13.60 -15.76
C TYR A 113 -12.56 13.08 -17.15
N GLY A 114 -11.63 12.37 -17.79
CA GLY A 114 -11.79 11.80 -19.13
C GLY A 114 -12.69 10.56 -19.16
N ILE A 115 -13.95 10.69 -18.74
CA ILE A 115 -14.90 9.58 -18.60
C ILE A 115 -15.82 9.47 -19.82
N SER A 116 -15.91 8.27 -20.37
CA SER A 116 -16.92 7.82 -21.33
C SER A 116 -17.70 6.65 -20.73
N GLY A 117 -18.91 6.38 -21.20
CA GLY A 117 -19.76 5.31 -20.65
C GLY A 117 -20.37 4.46 -21.75
N LEU A 118 -20.43 3.15 -21.50
CA LEU A 118 -21.15 2.14 -22.25
C LEU A 118 -22.06 1.41 -21.27
N TRP A 119 -23.36 1.60 -21.41
CA TRP A 119 -24.36 1.04 -20.51
C TRP A 119 -25.36 0.20 -21.30
N SER A 120 -25.39 -1.10 -21.05
CA SER A 120 -26.24 -2.06 -21.76
C SER A 120 -27.26 -2.73 -20.82
N HIS A 121 -28.25 -3.41 -21.40
CA HIS A 121 -29.36 -4.03 -20.66
C HIS A 121 -29.04 -5.47 -20.24
N HIS A 122 -28.05 -5.65 -19.36
CA HIS A 122 -27.67 -6.95 -18.80
C HIS A 122 -27.40 -6.87 -17.30
N GLY A 123 -27.35 -8.06 -16.67
CA GLY A 123 -27.01 -8.25 -15.27
C GLY A 123 -25.54 -8.58 -15.05
N HIS A 124 -25.17 -8.85 -13.80
CA HIS A 124 -23.77 -9.07 -13.39
C HIS A 124 -23.07 -10.21 -14.15
N SER A 125 -23.80 -11.26 -14.55
CA SER A 125 -23.23 -12.45 -15.18
C SER A 125 -22.72 -12.23 -16.62
N TYR A 126 -23.10 -11.12 -17.25
CA TYR A 126 -22.66 -10.81 -18.61
C TYR A 126 -21.29 -10.13 -18.59
N LYS A 127 -20.45 -10.50 -19.55
CA LYS A 127 -19.03 -10.13 -19.62
C LYS A 127 -18.75 -9.50 -20.98
N GLY A 128 -18.79 -8.18 -21.06
CA GLY A 128 -18.68 -7.47 -22.34
C GLY A 128 -17.36 -7.67 -23.09
N TYR A 129 -16.28 -8.13 -22.43
CA TYR A 129 -15.04 -8.50 -23.13
C TYR A 129 -15.09 -9.89 -23.81
N GLU A 130 -16.06 -10.75 -23.46
CA GLU A 130 -16.32 -12.02 -24.14
C GLU A 130 -17.32 -11.84 -25.29
N ASP A 131 -18.06 -10.72 -25.32
CA ASP A 131 -18.91 -10.31 -26.43
C ASP A 131 -18.09 -9.60 -27.52
N VAL A 132 -18.09 -10.17 -28.72
CA VAL A 132 -17.27 -9.68 -29.83
C VAL A 132 -17.69 -8.27 -30.27
N ASP A 133 -18.97 -7.95 -30.26
CA ASP A 133 -19.47 -6.67 -30.75
C ASP A 133 -19.24 -5.58 -29.71
N GLU A 134 -19.46 -5.87 -28.43
CA GLU A 134 -19.13 -4.93 -27.37
C GLU A 134 -17.60 -4.71 -27.26
N PHE A 135 -16.80 -5.77 -27.38
CA PHE A 135 -15.35 -5.65 -27.37
C PHE A 135 -14.80 -4.82 -28.55
N LYS A 136 -15.42 -4.87 -29.73
CA LYS A 136 -15.10 -3.95 -30.84
C LYS A 136 -15.30 -2.49 -30.44
N MET A 137 -16.29 -2.18 -29.61
CA MET A 137 -16.51 -0.82 -29.09
C MET A 137 -15.35 -0.39 -28.16
N TYR A 138 -14.83 -1.31 -27.34
CA TYR A 138 -13.67 -1.03 -26.49
C TYR A 138 -12.45 -0.70 -27.35
N LEU A 139 -12.20 -1.52 -28.38
CA LEU A 139 -11.11 -1.31 -29.33
C LEU A 139 -11.26 -0.01 -30.12
N ALA A 140 -12.49 0.33 -30.54
CA ALA A 140 -12.77 1.59 -31.22
C ALA A 140 -12.47 2.80 -30.33
N TRP A 141 -12.90 2.76 -29.06
CA TRP A 141 -12.57 3.79 -28.09
C TRP A 141 -11.06 3.87 -27.82
N ALA A 142 -10.41 2.73 -27.57
CA ALA A 142 -8.98 2.64 -27.28
C ALA A 142 -8.11 3.20 -28.42
N LYS A 143 -8.48 2.98 -29.69
CA LYS A 143 -7.80 3.57 -30.86
C LYS A 143 -7.74 5.10 -30.83
N THR A 144 -8.66 5.76 -30.14
CA THR A 144 -8.67 7.23 -30.00
C THR A 144 -7.76 7.76 -28.90
N LYS A 145 -7.15 6.86 -28.11
CA LYS A 145 -6.35 7.22 -26.94
C LYS A 145 -4.89 6.86 -27.13
N ARG A 146 -4.02 7.65 -26.50
CA ARG A 146 -2.59 7.39 -26.39
C ARG A 146 -2.13 7.91 -25.04
N ARG A 147 -1.22 7.18 -24.40
CA ARG A 147 -0.68 7.56 -23.09
C ARG A 147 0.00 8.92 -23.17
N ASN A 148 -0.37 9.83 -22.27
CA ASN A 148 0.29 11.11 -22.11
C ASN A 148 1.18 11.08 -20.87
N LEU A 149 2.50 10.97 -21.05
CA LEU A 149 3.47 11.01 -19.94
C LEU A 149 3.73 12.43 -19.40
N TRP A 150 3.28 13.46 -20.12
CA TRP A 150 3.56 14.87 -19.83
C TRP A 150 2.26 15.70 -19.72
N PRO A 151 1.28 15.28 -18.89
CA PRO A 151 0.08 16.08 -18.68
C PRO A 151 0.45 17.40 -18.00
N LYS A 152 -0.16 18.51 -18.41
CA LYS A 152 0.11 19.82 -17.79
C LYS A 152 -0.37 19.91 -16.34
N ARG A 153 -1.32 19.07 -15.93
CA ARG A 153 -1.83 18.97 -14.54
C ARG A 153 -1.87 17.51 -14.11
N VAL A 154 -1.37 17.25 -12.90
CA VAL A 154 -1.37 15.95 -12.24
C VAL A 154 -2.14 16.07 -10.93
N ARG A 155 -3.19 15.26 -10.79
CA ARG A 155 -3.85 15.03 -9.49
C ARG A 155 -3.52 13.62 -9.06
N TYR A 156 -2.99 13.49 -7.85
CA TYR A 156 -2.57 12.21 -7.33
C TYR A 156 -2.67 12.20 -5.83
N ALA A 157 -2.93 11.04 -5.27
CA ALA A 157 -3.03 10.89 -3.85
C ALA A 157 -2.65 9.45 -3.51
N THR A 158 -2.00 9.24 -2.36
CA THR A 158 -1.63 7.90 -1.91
C THR A 158 -1.76 7.71 -0.40
N TRP A 159 -2.14 6.49 0.00
CA TRP A 159 -2.09 6.04 1.40
C TRP A 159 -0.72 5.50 1.82
N GLY A 160 0.17 5.25 0.86
CA GLY A 160 1.41 4.56 1.11
C GLY A 160 2.53 4.96 0.17
N MET A 161 3.76 4.89 0.66
CA MET A 161 4.94 5.26 -0.13
C MET A 161 5.31 4.19 -1.17
N SER A 162 4.65 3.03 -1.15
CA SER A 162 4.72 2.03 -2.22
C SER A 162 4.22 2.57 -3.58
N TRP A 163 3.26 3.51 -3.57
CA TRP A 163 2.73 4.19 -4.77
C TRP A 163 2.88 5.68 -4.62
N HIS A 164 4.11 6.13 -4.75
CA HIS A 164 4.46 7.49 -4.43
C HIS A 164 4.54 8.38 -5.67
N ARG A 165 4.28 7.86 -6.87
CA ARG A 165 4.55 8.55 -8.15
C ARG A 165 3.37 8.54 -9.11
N ALA A 166 3.14 9.69 -9.74
CA ALA A 166 2.34 9.82 -10.95
C ALA A 166 3.02 10.77 -11.95
N TYR A 167 3.28 10.25 -13.15
CA TYR A 167 3.86 11.01 -14.26
C TYR A 167 5.22 11.64 -13.90
N TRP A 168 5.28 12.97 -13.89
CA TRP A 168 6.45 13.80 -13.55
C TRP A 168 6.48 14.24 -12.09
N PHE A 169 5.58 13.74 -11.25
CA PHE A 169 5.49 14.08 -9.83
C PHE A 169 5.68 12.83 -8.95
N SER A 170 6.53 12.93 -7.93
CA SER A 170 6.62 11.94 -6.86
C SER A 170 6.52 12.58 -5.48
N ILE A 171 5.67 12.01 -4.62
CA ILE A 171 5.69 12.27 -3.18
C ILE A 171 6.90 11.50 -2.64
N GLU A 172 7.78 12.14 -1.88
CA GLU A 172 9.00 11.50 -1.37
C GLU A 172 8.88 11.17 0.12
N ARG A 173 8.02 11.91 0.84
CA ARG A 173 7.70 11.67 2.25
C ARG A 173 6.31 12.23 2.59
N MET A 174 5.55 11.50 3.41
CA MET A 174 4.33 11.99 4.06
C MET A 174 4.68 12.79 5.31
N ALA A 175 3.93 13.84 5.62
CA ALA A 175 4.13 14.57 6.87
C ALA A 175 3.66 13.72 8.07
N ASP A 176 2.52 13.04 7.91
CA ASP A 176 1.91 12.12 8.85
C ASP A 176 1.51 10.82 8.11
N PRO A 177 2.08 9.66 8.49
CA PRO A 177 1.81 8.39 7.82
C PRO A 177 0.44 7.78 8.17
N THR A 178 -0.32 8.38 9.10
CA THR A 178 -1.66 7.89 9.48
C THR A 178 -2.77 8.43 8.56
N THR A 179 -2.48 9.51 7.85
CA THR A 179 -3.41 10.19 6.95
C THR A 179 -2.94 10.09 5.49
N PRO A 180 -3.85 10.19 4.51
CA PRO A 180 -3.45 10.13 3.10
C PRO A 180 -2.69 11.38 2.66
N ALA A 181 -1.71 11.24 1.77
CA ALA A 181 -1.08 12.38 1.10
C ALA A 181 -1.76 12.65 -0.26
N GLN A 182 -1.94 13.91 -0.61
CA GLN A 182 -2.57 14.32 -1.87
C GLN A 182 -1.85 15.53 -2.48
N ILE A 183 -1.81 15.55 -3.80
CA ILE A 183 -1.30 16.65 -4.61
C ILE A 183 -2.25 17.01 -5.76
N ASP A 184 -2.22 18.28 -6.12
CA ASP A 184 -2.75 18.82 -7.35
C ASP A 184 -1.71 19.80 -7.91
N ALA A 185 -0.94 19.32 -8.89
CA ALA A 185 0.22 20.01 -9.43
C ALA A 185 -0.03 20.40 -10.89
N GLN A 186 0.20 21.66 -11.25
CA GLN A 186 -0.03 22.19 -12.58
C GLN A 186 1.16 23.00 -13.08
N VAL A 187 1.61 22.70 -14.29
CA VAL A 187 2.53 23.55 -15.04
C VAL A 187 1.73 24.64 -15.74
N THR A 188 2.06 25.89 -15.43
CA THR A 188 1.44 27.12 -15.95
C THR A 188 2.43 27.86 -16.87
N SER A 189 2.00 28.98 -17.45
CA SER A 189 2.85 29.79 -18.32
C SER A 189 4.09 30.33 -17.58
N GLY A 190 5.17 30.57 -18.33
CA GLY A 190 6.38 31.21 -17.81
C GLY A 190 7.25 30.31 -16.91
N ASN A 191 7.33 29.00 -17.20
CA ASN A 191 8.11 28.04 -16.40
C ASN A 191 7.73 28.06 -14.91
N ARG A 192 6.43 28.03 -14.65
CA ARG A 192 5.89 28.04 -13.30
C ARG A 192 5.13 26.75 -13.01
N VAL A 193 5.43 26.13 -11.88
CA VAL A 193 4.70 24.96 -11.36
C VAL A 193 3.96 25.37 -10.10
N GLU A 194 2.64 25.20 -10.09
CA GLU A 194 1.81 25.40 -8.92
C GLU A 194 1.43 24.06 -8.32
N VAL A 195 1.66 23.88 -7.02
CA VAL A 195 1.40 22.64 -6.31
C VAL A 195 0.49 22.96 -5.12
N LYS A 196 -0.69 22.34 -5.09
CA LYS A 196 -1.47 22.20 -3.86
C LYS A 196 -1.11 20.86 -3.24
N ALA A 197 -0.73 20.86 -1.97
CA ALA A 197 -0.25 19.68 -1.28
C ALA A 197 -0.93 19.55 0.10
N TRP A 198 -1.41 18.35 0.40
CA TRP A 198 -2.00 17.96 1.68
C TRP A 198 -1.26 16.76 2.24
N ASN A 199 -0.82 16.86 3.49
CA ASN A 199 -0.04 15.82 4.18
C ASN A 199 1.22 15.36 3.42
N VAL A 200 1.88 16.28 2.71
CA VAL A 200 3.14 16.02 2.01
C VAL A 200 4.28 16.64 2.81
N GLY A 201 5.24 15.82 3.21
CA GLY A 201 6.45 16.27 3.88
C GLY A 201 7.55 16.66 2.89
N ALA A 202 7.65 15.94 1.77
CA ALA A 202 8.57 16.22 0.68
C ALA A 202 8.02 15.68 -0.66
N TYR A 203 8.38 16.32 -1.77
CA TYR A 203 8.07 15.83 -3.11
C TYR A 203 9.17 16.17 -4.11
N LYS A 204 9.23 15.42 -5.22
CA LYS A 204 10.14 15.63 -6.33
C LYS A 204 9.39 15.85 -7.63
N LEU A 205 9.90 16.77 -8.43
CA LEU A 205 9.47 17.04 -9.80
C LEU A 205 10.50 16.50 -10.77
N THR A 206 10.10 15.66 -11.73
CA THR A 206 10.94 15.21 -12.86
C THR A 206 10.46 15.87 -14.14
N LEU A 207 11.03 17.03 -14.47
CA LEU A 207 10.57 17.90 -15.53
C LEU A 207 11.34 17.66 -16.84
N GLY A 208 10.69 17.96 -17.96
CA GLY A 208 11.28 17.85 -19.28
C GLY A 208 10.77 18.95 -20.21
N GLU A 209 11.42 19.08 -21.37
CA GLU A 209 11.15 20.11 -22.39
C GLU A 209 9.69 20.17 -22.88
N LYS A 210 8.96 19.04 -22.78
CA LYS A 210 7.53 18.98 -23.11
C LYS A 210 6.64 19.76 -22.13
N LEU A 211 7.13 20.03 -20.92
CA LEU A 211 6.40 20.76 -19.88
C LEU A 211 6.85 22.21 -19.76
N VAL A 212 8.16 22.45 -19.78
CA VAL A 212 8.81 23.74 -19.50
C VAL A 212 9.96 23.98 -20.48
N ASP A 213 10.40 25.23 -20.62
CA ASP A 213 11.56 25.60 -21.43
C ASP A 213 12.87 25.45 -20.61
N PRO A 214 13.76 24.49 -20.90
CA PRO A 214 14.97 24.28 -20.11
C PRO A 214 15.95 25.47 -20.10
N ALA A 215 15.85 26.40 -21.06
CA ALA A 215 16.71 27.58 -21.14
C ALA A 215 16.30 28.69 -20.16
N ARG A 216 15.11 28.60 -19.58
CA ARG A 216 14.55 29.62 -18.67
C ARG A 216 14.55 29.12 -17.22
N PRO A 217 14.72 30.03 -16.24
CA PRO A 217 14.56 29.68 -14.84
C PRO A 217 13.16 29.15 -14.57
N ILE A 218 13.03 28.36 -13.51
CA ILE A 218 11.77 27.75 -13.07
C ILE A 218 11.40 28.25 -11.68
N THR A 219 10.11 28.52 -11.50
CA THR A 219 9.51 28.86 -10.21
C THR A 219 8.52 27.78 -9.80
N VAL A 220 8.61 27.31 -8.55
CA VAL A 220 7.64 26.39 -7.97
C VAL A 220 6.98 27.07 -6.77
N LEU A 221 5.65 27.07 -6.76
CA LEU A 221 4.85 27.49 -5.64
C LEU A 221 4.16 26.29 -5.02
N THR A 222 4.28 26.12 -3.70
CA THR A 222 3.52 25.14 -2.93
C THR A 222 2.56 25.86 -2.00
N ASN A 223 1.26 25.55 -2.12
CA ASN A 223 0.20 26.17 -1.31
C ASN A 223 0.29 27.71 -1.31
N GLY A 224 0.59 28.29 -2.47
CA GLY A 224 0.73 29.74 -2.67
C GLY A 224 2.08 30.35 -2.26
N LYS A 225 2.98 29.59 -1.63
CA LYS A 225 4.32 30.07 -1.21
C LYS A 225 5.41 29.57 -2.14
N GLN A 226 6.42 30.38 -2.42
CA GLN A 226 7.56 29.96 -3.23
C GLN A 226 8.38 28.90 -2.51
N SER A 227 8.44 27.70 -3.09
CA SER A 227 9.20 26.56 -2.57
C SER A 227 10.47 26.27 -3.38
N TYR A 228 10.56 26.77 -4.61
CA TYR A 228 11.78 26.80 -5.41
C TYR A 228 11.75 27.99 -6.38
N ALA A 229 12.89 28.65 -6.56
CA ALA A 229 13.12 29.56 -7.67
C ALA A 229 14.60 29.49 -8.06
N GLY A 230 14.89 29.25 -9.33
CA GLY A 230 16.26 29.10 -9.78
C GLY A 230 16.37 28.56 -11.20
N PRO A 231 17.59 28.19 -11.64
CA PRO A 231 17.78 27.58 -12.95
C PRO A 231 16.98 26.28 -13.08
N PHE A 232 16.64 25.92 -14.32
CA PHE A 232 16.02 24.64 -14.63
C PHE A 232 16.91 23.49 -14.14
N LYS A 233 16.30 22.53 -13.45
CA LYS A 233 16.87 21.23 -13.14
C LYS A 233 15.88 20.17 -13.59
N LYS A 234 16.39 19.09 -14.20
CA LYS A 234 15.57 17.94 -14.59
C LYS A 234 14.84 17.34 -13.39
N GLU A 235 15.51 17.31 -12.23
CA GLU A 235 14.93 16.86 -10.98
C GLU A 235 15.03 17.97 -9.91
N ILE A 236 13.90 18.28 -9.28
CA ILE A 236 13.80 19.28 -8.22
C ILE A 236 13.14 18.60 -7.01
N LEU A 237 13.90 18.38 -5.94
CA LEU A 237 13.39 17.94 -4.65
C LEU A 237 12.96 19.16 -3.82
N ILE A 238 11.77 19.11 -3.25
CA ILE A 238 11.19 20.16 -2.41
C ILE A 238 10.82 19.53 -1.06
N GLU A 239 11.43 20.05 0.00
CA GLU A 239 11.19 19.67 1.39
C GLU A 239 10.23 20.69 2.02
N LEU A 240 9.01 20.26 2.37
CA LEU A 240 7.98 21.13 2.99
C LEU A 240 8.00 21.09 4.51
N THR A 241 8.52 20.00 5.06
CA THR A 241 8.71 19.78 6.50
C THR A 241 10.13 19.28 6.69
N THR A 242 10.76 19.56 7.83
CA THR A 242 12.06 18.99 8.15
C THR A 242 11.93 17.48 8.26
N ALA A 243 12.81 16.74 7.59
CA ALA A 243 12.89 15.29 7.78
C ALA A 243 13.22 14.98 9.25
N PRO A 244 12.63 13.94 9.86
CA PRO A 244 12.95 13.58 11.23
C PRO A 244 14.46 13.34 11.42
N ALA A 245 14.99 13.79 12.56
CA ALA A 245 16.35 13.49 12.95
C ALA A 245 16.43 12.02 13.39
N GLY A 246 17.01 11.17 12.56
CA GLY A 246 17.09 9.74 12.87
C GLY A 246 17.76 8.93 11.77
N LYS A 247 18.19 7.73 12.14
CA LYS A 247 18.76 6.75 11.22
C LYS A 247 17.73 6.23 10.22
N PHE A 248 16.45 6.33 10.54
CA PHE A 248 15.34 5.78 9.77
C PHE A 248 14.35 6.88 9.42
N VAL A 249 13.96 6.94 8.16
CA VAL A 249 12.91 7.85 7.68
C VAL A 249 12.02 7.07 6.71
N LYS A 250 10.72 7.10 6.94
CA LYS A 250 9.73 6.53 6.01
C LYS A 250 9.75 7.30 4.70
N GLY A 251 9.75 6.55 3.60
CA GLY A 251 9.79 7.11 2.24
C GLY A 251 9.60 6.03 1.19
N ALA A 252 9.75 6.38 -0.09
CA ALA A 252 9.54 5.45 -1.20
C ALA A 252 10.44 4.21 -1.15
N ALA A 253 11.69 4.37 -0.70
CA ALA A 253 12.63 3.26 -0.53
C ALA A 253 12.33 2.38 0.69
N MET A 254 11.64 2.94 1.69
CA MET A 254 11.37 2.30 2.98
C MET A 254 9.94 2.63 3.47
N PRO A 255 8.88 2.17 2.77
CA PRO A 255 7.48 2.36 3.18
C PRO A 255 7.13 1.61 4.48
N GLY A 256 6.15 2.12 5.25
CA GLY A 256 5.55 1.38 6.37
C GLY A 256 4.67 0.20 5.93
N ASP A 257 4.07 0.33 4.75
CA ASP A 257 3.00 -0.55 4.28
C ASP A 257 3.46 -1.55 3.22
N ILE A 258 4.25 -2.57 3.59
CA ILE A 258 4.73 -3.65 2.66
C ILE A 258 3.61 -4.59 2.15
N THR A 259 2.40 -4.10 2.09
CA THR A 259 1.24 -4.91 2.38
C THR A 259 0.44 -5.31 1.16
N THR A 260 0.73 -4.70 0.01
CA THR A 260 0.34 -5.27 -1.28
C THR A 260 1.27 -6.34 -1.76
N GLN A 261 2.28 -6.65 -0.96
CA GLN A 261 3.28 -7.65 -1.27
C GLN A 261 3.11 -8.92 -0.44
N ILE A 262 2.70 -8.82 0.83
CA ILE A 262 2.75 -9.96 1.77
C ILE A 262 1.37 -10.58 2.11
N GLU A 263 0.24 -9.93 1.83
CA GLU A 263 -1.04 -10.56 2.17
C GLU A 263 -2.16 -10.22 1.19
N ARG A 264 -2.55 -11.23 0.42
CA ARG A 264 -3.72 -11.29 -0.45
C ARG A 264 -3.74 -10.20 -1.53
N SER A 265 -3.12 -10.53 -2.66
CA SER A 265 -3.83 -10.35 -3.92
C SER A 265 -5.26 -10.87 -3.74
N THR A 266 -6.21 -10.26 -4.42
CA THR A 266 -7.66 -10.52 -4.36
C THR A 266 -8.04 -12.00 -4.35
N TYR A 267 -7.13 -12.89 -4.76
CA TYR A 267 -7.25 -14.34 -4.68
C TYR A 267 -6.01 -15.01 -4.07
N GLY A 268 -5.90 -15.00 -2.73
CA GLY A 268 -5.25 -16.07 -1.96
C GLY A 268 -3.91 -16.61 -2.50
N ALA A 269 -3.01 -15.76 -3.00
CA ALA A 269 -1.73 -16.21 -3.53
C ALA A 269 -0.82 -16.76 -2.42
N LYS A 270 -0.81 -18.07 -2.21
CA LYS A 270 -0.12 -18.76 -1.08
C LYS A 270 1.40 -18.49 -0.94
N ASP A 271 2.01 -17.69 -1.83
CA ASP A 271 3.47 -17.46 -1.96
C ASP A 271 3.89 -15.98 -1.87
N PHE A 272 3.35 -15.22 -0.91
CA PHE A 272 3.48 -13.76 -0.77
C PHE A 272 4.87 -13.17 -0.42
N LEU A 273 5.97 -13.92 -0.54
CA LEU A 273 7.32 -13.45 -0.17
C LEU A 273 8.35 -13.56 -1.31
N LYS A 274 7.88 -13.87 -2.54
CA LYS A 274 8.71 -14.06 -3.73
C LYS A 274 8.73 -12.82 -4.64
N ILE A 275 8.94 -11.64 -4.07
CA ILE A 275 9.24 -10.45 -4.89
C ILE A 275 10.73 -10.46 -5.15
N ALA A 276 11.12 -10.38 -6.42
CA ALA A 276 12.50 -10.60 -6.89
C ALA A 276 13.57 -9.83 -6.08
N ASP A 277 13.22 -8.62 -5.60
CA ASP A 277 14.14 -7.76 -4.83
C ASP A 277 13.93 -7.77 -3.31
N ARG A 278 12.98 -8.57 -2.80
CA ARG A 278 12.66 -8.69 -1.38
C ARG A 278 12.72 -10.13 -0.91
N ARG A 279 13.92 -10.73 -1.02
CA ARG A 279 14.23 -12.03 -0.41
C ARG A 279 14.02 -11.98 1.11
N TRP A 280 13.36 -12.99 1.66
CA TRP A 280 13.14 -13.15 3.10
C TRP A 280 13.92 -14.35 3.65
N VAL A 281 14.53 -14.16 4.82
CA VAL A 281 15.07 -15.24 5.64
C VAL A 281 14.28 -15.31 6.93
N PHE A 282 13.74 -16.49 7.22
CA PHE A 282 13.05 -16.76 8.47
C PHE A 282 14.06 -17.21 9.52
N VAL A 283 14.01 -16.59 10.70
CA VAL A 283 14.98 -16.78 11.77
C VAL A 283 14.25 -17.24 13.02
N LYS A 284 14.50 -18.47 13.46
CA LYS A 284 13.94 -19.00 14.72
C LYS A 284 14.92 -18.83 15.87
N GLY A 285 14.40 -18.48 17.04
CA GLY A 285 15.20 -18.34 18.25
C GLY A 285 15.65 -19.69 18.82
N THR A 286 16.86 -19.77 19.36
CA THR A 286 17.42 -21.00 19.98
C THR A 286 17.39 -21.00 21.52
N GLY A 287 16.90 -19.93 22.15
CA GLY A 287 16.80 -19.81 23.62
C GLY A 287 15.56 -20.47 24.23
N GLY A 288 15.43 -20.39 25.56
CA GLY A 288 14.26 -20.87 26.33
C GLY A 288 14.25 -22.35 26.71
N GLY A 289 15.26 -23.13 26.30
CA GLY A 289 15.37 -24.56 26.64
C GLY A 289 14.51 -25.48 25.77
N LYS A 290 14.68 -26.80 25.94
CA LYS A 290 14.10 -27.82 25.05
C LYS A 290 12.57 -27.82 25.04
N ASP A 291 11.93 -27.59 26.19
CA ASP A 291 10.46 -27.62 26.30
C ASP A 291 9.80 -26.46 25.57
N VAL A 292 10.36 -25.24 25.71
CA VAL A 292 9.91 -24.06 24.95
C VAL A 292 10.10 -24.30 23.45
N GLN A 293 11.24 -24.84 23.03
CA GLN A 293 11.49 -25.14 21.62
C GLN A 293 10.51 -26.18 21.06
N LYS A 294 10.20 -27.23 21.82
CA LYS A 294 9.20 -28.25 21.46
C LYS A 294 7.81 -27.63 21.33
N LEU A 295 7.45 -26.73 22.23
CA LEU A 295 6.18 -26.04 22.24
C LEU A 295 6.00 -25.12 21.02
N LEU A 296 7.06 -24.40 20.64
CA LEU A 296 7.06 -23.44 19.54
C LEU A 296 7.33 -24.08 18.17
N ALA A 297 7.71 -25.36 18.10
CA ALA A 297 8.06 -26.03 16.85
C ALA A 297 6.99 -25.90 15.75
N LYS A 298 5.70 -25.85 16.12
CA LYS A 298 4.59 -25.67 15.18
C LYS A 298 4.47 -24.25 14.60
N TRP A 299 5.15 -23.27 15.20
CA TRP A 299 5.13 -21.88 14.77
C TRP A 299 6.14 -21.58 13.67
N PHE A 300 7.29 -22.24 13.73
CA PHE A 300 8.40 -21.93 12.84
C PHE A 300 8.09 -22.38 11.42
N ASN A 301 8.41 -21.52 10.46
CA ASN A 301 8.45 -21.92 9.06
C ASN A 301 9.42 -23.11 8.92
N ARG A 302 9.06 -24.12 8.12
CA ARG A 302 9.91 -25.30 7.86
C ARG A 302 11.31 -24.96 7.32
N TYR A 303 11.49 -23.79 6.73
CA TYR A 303 12.76 -23.28 6.20
C TYR A 303 13.46 -22.26 7.11
N CYS A 304 13.11 -22.19 8.40
CA CYS A 304 13.77 -21.29 9.33
C CYS A 304 15.25 -21.66 9.52
N LYS A 305 16.10 -20.64 9.52
CA LYS A 305 17.48 -20.69 9.99
C LYS A 305 17.50 -20.47 11.50
N ASP A 306 18.39 -21.17 12.21
CA ASP A 306 18.66 -20.89 13.63
C ASP A 306 19.24 -19.47 13.76
N ASP A 307 18.83 -18.70 14.77
CA ASP A 307 19.37 -17.37 15.05
C ASP A 307 20.91 -17.31 15.16
N THR A 308 21.54 -18.39 15.64
CA THR A 308 23.00 -18.55 15.72
C THR A 308 23.69 -18.73 14.37
N LYS A 309 22.94 -19.02 13.30
CA LYS A 309 23.46 -19.28 11.96
C LYS A 309 23.19 -18.12 10.98
N VAL A 310 22.56 -17.04 11.44
CA VAL A 310 22.34 -15.83 10.64
C VAL A 310 23.69 -15.17 10.38
N THR A 311 24.04 -15.02 9.11
CA THR A 311 25.32 -14.45 8.67
C THR A 311 25.16 -12.98 8.26
N ASP A 312 26.27 -12.26 8.14
CA ASP A 312 26.26 -10.89 7.60
C ASP A 312 25.79 -10.86 6.13
N GLU A 313 26.02 -11.93 5.37
CA GLU A 313 25.49 -12.07 4.01
C GLU A 313 23.94 -12.14 4.00
N ASP A 314 23.33 -12.87 4.95
CA ASP A 314 21.87 -12.89 5.08
C ASP A 314 21.33 -11.48 5.33
N ILE A 315 21.98 -10.74 6.24
CA ILE A 315 21.62 -9.35 6.63
C ILE A 315 21.79 -8.38 5.46
N ALA A 316 22.84 -8.56 4.65
CA ALA A 316 23.11 -7.70 3.49
C ALA A 316 22.09 -7.94 2.36
N LYS A 317 21.76 -9.20 2.08
CA LYS A 317 20.98 -9.59 0.89
C LYS A 317 19.49 -9.75 1.13
N SER A 318 19.03 -9.93 2.36
CA SER A 318 17.65 -10.32 2.67
C SER A 318 16.98 -9.45 3.73
N ASN A 319 15.65 -9.36 3.66
CA ASN A 319 14.81 -8.98 4.79
C ASN A 319 14.71 -10.16 5.75
N LEU A 320 14.45 -9.90 7.04
CA LEU A 320 14.45 -10.93 8.08
C LEU A 320 13.08 -11.03 8.75
N PHE A 321 12.55 -12.24 8.87
CA PHE A 321 11.39 -12.53 9.70
C PHE A 321 11.86 -13.26 10.95
N VAL A 322 11.77 -12.61 12.11
CA VAL A 322 12.39 -13.05 13.35
C VAL A 322 11.32 -13.56 14.31
N TYR A 323 11.36 -14.85 14.61
CA TYR A 323 10.48 -15.49 15.58
C TYR A 323 11.09 -15.43 16.98
N GLY A 324 10.35 -14.82 17.90
CA GLY A 324 10.71 -14.64 19.30
C GLY A 324 11.36 -13.29 19.60
N GLY A 325 11.11 -12.78 20.81
CA GLY A 325 11.77 -11.58 21.32
C GLY A 325 13.20 -11.85 21.82
N PRO A 326 13.89 -10.81 22.32
CA PRO A 326 15.29 -10.89 22.79
C PRO A 326 15.60 -12.00 23.79
N GLY A 327 14.61 -12.42 24.60
CA GLY A 327 14.80 -13.49 25.59
C GLY A 327 14.99 -14.89 25.00
N ILE A 328 14.56 -15.13 23.75
CA ILE A 328 14.68 -16.45 23.10
C ILE A 328 15.34 -16.42 21.72
N ASN A 329 15.50 -15.23 21.12
CA ASN A 329 16.13 -15.05 19.81
C ASN A 329 17.33 -14.10 19.91
N LYS A 330 18.53 -14.61 19.66
CA LYS A 330 19.80 -13.87 19.75
C LYS A 330 19.91 -12.76 18.72
N PHE A 331 19.34 -12.95 17.52
CA PHE A 331 19.30 -11.89 16.52
C PHE A 331 18.40 -10.75 16.99
N ALA A 332 17.20 -11.05 17.51
CA ALA A 332 16.32 -10.04 18.11
C ALA A 332 17.01 -9.28 19.25
N ALA A 333 17.78 -9.98 20.11
CA ALA A 333 18.55 -9.35 21.17
C ALA A 333 19.62 -8.39 20.65
N ARG A 334 20.32 -8.75 19.56
CA ARG A 334 21.35 -7.92 18.93
C ARG A 334 20.82 -6.57 18.44
N ILE A 335 19.57 -6.52 17.96
CA ILE A 335 18.97 -5.30 17.40
C ILE A 335 18.03 -4.56 18.37
N ALA A 336 17.75 -5.13 19.55
CA ALA A 336 16.67 -4.68 20.44
C ALA A 336 16.73 -3.20 20.86
N ALA A 337 17.93 -2.65 21.02
CA ALA A 337 18.11 -1.26 21.48
C ALA A 337 17.53 -0.23 20.50
N GLU A 338 17.61 -0.51 19.20
CA GLU A 338 17.17 0.38 18.12
C GLU A 338 15.73 0.12 17.65
N LEU A 339 15.01 -0.85 18.24
CA LEU A 339 13.63 -1.15 17.87
C LEU A 339 12.62 -0.22 18.56
N PRO A 340 11.47 0.08 17.92
CA PRO A 340 10.42 0.92 18.50
C PRO A 340 9.65 0.22 19.63
N VAL A 341 9.67 -1.11 19.67
CA VAL A 341 9.13 -1.92 20.76
C VAL A 341 10.24 -2.23 21.75
N LYS A 342 10.07 -1.83 23.02
CA LYS A 342 11.05 -2.12 24.07
C LYS A 342 10.65 -3.37 24.85
N PHE A 343 11.52 -4.36 24.87
CA PHE A 343 11.27 -5.66 25.50
C PHE A 343 11.82 -5.72 26.92
N GLY A 344 11.07 -6.37 27.81
CA GLY A 344 11.49 -6.74 29.15
C GLY A 344 11.06 -8.17 29.49
N LYS A 345 11.39 -8.64 30.69
CA LYS A 345 10.97 -9.97 31.15
C LYS A 345 9.44 -10.00 31.34
N GLY A 346 8.75 -10.80 30.53
CA GLY A 346 7.29 -10.98 30.59
C GLY A 346 6.48 -9.74 30.20
N LYS A 347 7.10 -8.74 29.57
CA LYS A 347 6.42 -7.51 29.12
C LYS A 347 7.11 -6.87 27.92
N PHE A 348 6.38 -6.02 27.20
CA PHE A 348 6.95 -5.08 26.24
C PHE A 348 6.21 -3.74 26.29
N THR A 349 6.84 -2.69 25.78
CA THR A 349 6.24 -1.35 25.69
C THR A 349 6.30 -0.80 24.27
N ILE A 350 5.29 0.00 23.92
CA ILE A 350 5.19 0.71 22.64
C ILE A 350 4.79 2.15 23.00
N GLY A 351 5.70 3.10 22.79
CA GLY A 351 5.53 4.45 23.32
C GLY A 351 5.34 4.41 24.84
N SER A 352 4.26 5.03 25.32
CA SER A 352 3.86 5.02 26.73
C SER A 352 3.05 3.78 27.16
N LYS A 353 2.55 2.96 26.21
CA LYS A 353 1.73 1.79 26.53
C LYS A 353 2.57 0.61 26.99
N VAL A 354 2.09 -0.07 28.04
CA VAL A 354 2.73 -1.26 28.62
C VAL A 354 1.86 -2.49 28.41
N TYR A 355 2.47 -3.56 27.90
CA TYR A 355 1.83 -4.84 27.66
C TYR A 355 2.50 -5.93 28.48
N ASP A 356 1.90 -6.29 29.61
CA ASP A 356 2.53 -7.10 30.68
C ASP A 356 1.83 -8.43 30.98
N LYS A 357 0.77 -8.80 30.25
CA LYS A 357 0.09 -10.07 30.47
C LYS A 357 0.77 -11.21 29.72
N PRO A 358 0.75 -12.45 30.24
CA PRO A 358 1.31 -13.62 29.55
C PRO A 358 0.74 -13.83 28.15
N THR A 359 -0.52 -13.46 27.92
CA THR A 359 -1.19 -13.58 26.62
C THR A 359 -0.76 -12.52 25.62
N HIS A 360 -0.14 -11.42 26.03
CA HIS A 360 0.21 -10.35 25.12
C HIS A 360 1.34 -10.78 24.18
N CYS A 361 1.09 -10.59 22.89
CA CYS A 361 2.00 -10.90 21.80
C CYS A 361 2.06 -9.71 20.86
N VAL A 362 3.21 -9.49 20.24
CA VAL A 362 3.45 -8.35 19.37
C VAL A 362 4.11 -8.80 18.08
N THR A 363 3.66 -8.20 17.00
CA THR A 363 4.22 -8.35 15.68
C THR A 363 4.44 -6.97 15.10
N PHE A 364 5.63 -6.65 14.63
CA PHE A 364 5.89 -5.34 14.02
C PHE A 364 6.93 -5.41 12.92
N ILE A 365 6.90 -4.39 12.07
CA ILE A 365 7.86 -4.18 11.00
C ILE A 365 8.71 -2.94 11.25
N HIS A 366 9.98 -3.01 10.90
CA HIS A 366 10.93 -1.93 11.08
C HIS A 366 12.11 -2.05 10.08
N PRO A 367 12.79 -0.96 9.71
CA PRO A 367 14.08 -1.06 9.04
C PRO A 367 15.06 -1.87 9.88
N ASN A 368 15.81 -2.77 9.27
CA ASN A 368 16.78 -3.58 9.99
C ASN A 368 17.89 -2.66 10.52
N PRO A 369 18.12 -2.57 11.84
CA PRO A 369 19.15 -1.68 12.38
C PRO A 369 20.57 -1.99 11.88
N LEU A 370 20.84 -3.22 11.46
CA LEU A 370 22.13 -3.61 10.89
C LEU A 370 22.23 -3.36 9.37
N ASN A 371 21.11 -3.10 8.71
CA ASN A 371 21.05 -2.72 7.30
C ASN A 371 19.75 -1.93 7.02
N PRO A 372 19.79 -0.59 7.10
CA PRO A 372 18.59 0.26 6.96
C PRO A 372 17.92 0.18 5.58
N SER A 373 18.53 -0.46 4.57
CA SER A 373 17.93 -0.71 3.25
C SER A 373 17.07 -1.98 3.21
N LYS A 374 17.02 -2.75 4.30
CA LYS A 374 16.25 -3.99 4.45
C LYS A 374 15.31 -3.88 5.64
N TYR A 375 14.29 -4.71 5.66
CA TYR A 375 13.36 -4.81 6.78
C TYR A 375 13.70 -5.95 7.72
N VAL A 376 13.25 -5.77 8.97
CA VAL A 376 13.05 -6.83 9.93
C VAL A 376 11.58 -6.83 10.36
N ILE A 377 10.96 -8.01 10.35
CA ILE A 377 9.70 -8.27 11.04
C ILE A 377 10.06 -9.03 12.31
N VAL A 378 9.62 -8.54 13.46
CA VAL A 378 9.77 -9.23 14.74
C VAL A 378 8.41 -9.68 15.20
N TYR A 379 8.28 -10.97 15.44
CA TYR A 379 7.10 -11.56 16.04
C TYR A 379 7.49 -12.16 17.39
N ALA A 380 7.01 -11.56 18.49
CA ALA A 380 7.37 -11.90 19.87
C ALA A 380 6.14 -12.08 20.77
N PHE A 381 6.36 -12.66 21.95
CA PHE A 381 5.34 -12.91 22.97
C PHE A 381 5.94 -12.80 24.38
N ASN A 382 5.07 -12.56 25.37
CA ASN A 382 5.49 -12.50 26.78
C ASN A 382 5.69 -13.90 27.40
N ASP A 383 4.87 -14.88 27.03
CA ASP A 383 4.94 -16.25 27.57
C ASP A 383 4.67 -17.31 26.49
N ALA A 384 5.57 -18.31 26.39
CA ALA A 384 5.49 -19.34 25.34
C ALA A 384 4.29 -20.28 25.56
N ALA A 385 3.98 -20.63 26.81
CA ALA A 385 2.87 -21.52 27.15
C ALA A 385 1.51 -20.89 26.80
N ALA A 386 1.31 -19.63 27.17
CA ALA A 386 0.13 -18.85 26.82
C ALA A 386 0.02 -18.66 25.29
N PHE A 387 1.13 -18.36 24.61
CA PHE A 387 1.18 -18.21 23.16
C PHE A 387 0.70 -19.48 22.43
N ALA A 388 1.26 -20.63 22.81
CA ALA A 388 0.92 -21.90 22.19
C ALA A 388 -0.50 -22.37 22.55
N LYS A 389 -0.91 -22.24 23.83
CA LYS A 389 -2.25 -22.60 24.30
C LYS A 389 -3.35 -21.85 23.55
N ASN A 390 -3.13 -20.58 23.23
CA ASN A 390 -4.11 -19.75 22.52
C ASN A 390 -3.92 -19.76 20.99
N ARG A 391 -3.02 -20.61 20.46
CA ARG A 391 -2.77 -20.78 19.02
C ARG A 391 -2.49 -19.47 18.30
N PHE A 392 -1.73 -18.57 18.90
CA PHE A 392 -1.39 -17.30 18.27
C PHE A 392 -0.47 -17.45 17.05
N PHE A 393 0.01 -18.67 16.75
CA PHE A 393 0.73 -19.00 15.52
C PHE A 393 0.10 -18.45 14.23
N ASP A 394 -1.24 -18.37 14.15
CA ASP A 394 -2.01 -17.92 12.99
C ASP A 394 -2.61 -16.51 13.21
N MET A 395 -1.74 -15.52 13.37
CA MET A 395 -2.15 -14.10 13.34
C MET A 395 -2.53 -13.63 11.90
N GLY A 396 -3.06 -14.50 11.04
CA GLY A 396 -3.31 -14.26 9.61
C GLY A 396 -4.57 -13.47 9.23
N LYS A 397 -5.10 -12.61 10.12
CA LYS A 397 -6.17 -11.64 9.75
C LYS A 397 -5.76 -10.19 9.97
N GLU A 398 -4.97 -9.94 11.01
CA GLU A 398 -4.43 -8.62 11.38
C GLU A 398 -2.96 -8.80 11.72
N ASN A 399 -2.09 -8.18 10.93
CA ASN A 399 -0.65 -8.21 11.11
C ASN A 399 -0.03 -6.89 10.65
N ALA A 400 1.20 -6.63 11.11
CA ALA A 400 1.93 -5.38 10.89
C ALA A 400 2.40 -5.14 9.45
N TRP A 401 2.03 -6.03 8.52
CA TRP A 401 2.39 -5.97 7.12
C TRP A 401 1.14 -6.15 6.23
N ARG A 402 -0.06 -5.86 6.74
CA ARG A 402 -1.30 -5.75 5.97
C ARG A 402 -1.74 -4.29 5.76
N PHE A 403 -2.34 -3.99 4.61
CA PHE A 403 -2.57 -2.62 4.16
C PHE A 403 -3.43 -1.90 5.18
N ARG A 404 -2.85 -0.87 5.79
CA ARG A 404 -3.48 -0.09 6.88
C ARG A 404 -3.89 -0.93 8.11
N SER A 405 -3.18 -2.03 8.38
CA SER A 405 -3.27 -2.79 9.63
C SER A 405 -2.24 -2.34 10.68
N GLY A 406 -1.56 -1.22 10.44
CA GLY A 406 -0.49 -0.65 11.28
C GLY A 406 0.90 -1.24 11.00
N ASP A 407 1.93 -0.58 11.52
CA ASP A 407 3.32 -1.07 11.52
C ASP A 407 3.60 -2.00 12.71
N CYS A 408 2.69 -2.06 13.68
CA CYS A 408 2.78 -2.92 14.84
C CYS A 408 1.38 -3.35 15.32
N VAL A 409 1.25 -4.64 15.62
CA VAL A 409 0.00 -5.28 16.01
C VAL A 409 0.23 -6.03 17.32
N VAL A 410 -0.62 -5.75 18.30
CA VAL A 410 -0.63 -6.43 19.60
C VAL A 410 -1.88 -7.28 19.73
N LYS A 411 -1.71 -8.56 20.07
CA LYS A 411 -2.80 -9.52 20.28
C LYS A 411 -2.77 -10.08 21.69
N GLY A 412 -3.88 -10.69 22.09
CA GLY A 412 -4.01 -11.37 23.39
C GLY A 412 -4.51 -10.47 24.51
N LEU A 413 -5.04 -9.29 24.14
CA LEU A 413 -5.69 -8.35 25.03
C LEU A 413 -7.09 -8.87 25.40
N SER A 414 -7.50 -8.70 26.65
CA SER A 414 -8.84 -9.08 27.09
C SER A 414 -9.91 -8.32 26.30
N ALA A 415 -10.86 -9.03 25.69
CA ALA A 415 -12.06 -8.41 25.12
C ALA A 415 -12.90 -7.78 26.23
N ALA A 416 -13.58 -6.65 25.94
CA ALA A 416 -14.51 -6.04 26.88
C ALA A 416 -15.70 -6.97 27.15
N ARG A 417 -16.32 -6.87 28.34
CA ARG A 417 -17.59 -7.56 28.61
C ARG A 417 -18.69 -6.97 27.73
N ARG A 418 -19.61 -7.83 27.26
CA ARG A 418 -20.80 -7.50 26.46
C ARG A 418 -21.46 -6.18 26.91
N LYS A 419 -21.67 -5.25 25.97
CA LYS A 419 -22.80 -4.33 26.05
C LYS A 419 -24.03 -5.04 25.52
N TRP A 420 -25.15 -4.95 26.24
CA TRP A 420 -26.42 -5.58 25.86
C TRP A 420 -26.89 -4.99 24.51
N GLY A 421 -27.35 -5.82 23.58
CA GLY A 421 -27.94 -5.38 22.30
C GLY A 421 -27.00 -5.33 21.07
N VAL A 422 -25.68 -5.49 21.21
CA VAL A 422 -24.76 -5.51 20.06
C VAL A 422 -24.46 -6.95 19.63
N ALA A 423 -24.91 -7.33 18.43
CA ALA A 423 -24.58 -8.62 17.85
C ALA A 423 -23.18 -8.58 17.21
N THR A 424 -22.17 -9.07 17.91
CA THR A 424 -20.85 -9.36 17.33
C THR A 424 -20.45 -10.81 17.56
N ARG A 425 -20.03 -11.49 16.48
CA ARG A 425 -19.27 -12.74 16.55
C ARG A 425 -17.90 -12.41 17.18
N GLU A 426 -17.71 -12.62 18.47
CA GLU A 426 -16.45 -12.19 19.12
C GLU A 426 -15.34 -13.25 19.15
N SER A 427 -14.13 -12.81 18.80
CA SER A 427 -12.88 -13.48 19.14
C SER A 427 -12.56 -13.30 20.63
N LYS A 428 -12.06 -14.36 21.28
CA LYS A 428 -11.64 -14.38 22.70
C LYS A 428 -10.69 -13.23 23.12
N PHE A 429 -9.96 -12.66 22.17
CA PHE A 429 -9.01 -11.58 22.39
C PHE A 429 -9.31 -10.43 21.43
N ARG A 430 -9.09 -9.20 21.92
CA ARG A 430 -9.02 -8.00 21.08
C ARG A 430 -7.59 -7.80 20.55
N THR A 431 -7.48 -6.99 19.50
CA THR A 431 -6.23 -6.55 18.90
C THR A 431 -6.06 -5.04 19.15
N ASP A 432 -4.81 -4.60 19.28
CA ASP A 432 -4.44 -3.18 19.25
C ASP A 432 -3.44 -2.95 18.11
N VAL A 433 -3.53 -1.80 17.46
CA VAL A 433 -2.82 -1.49 16.21
C VAL A 433 -2.11 -0.15 16.36
N HIS A 434 -0.85 -0.12 15.92
CA HIS A 434 0.05 1.02 16.04
C HIS A 434 0.59 1.39 14.67
N VAL A 435 0.53 2.67 14.31
CA VAL A 435 1.23 3.24 13.17
C VAL A 435 2.40 4.06 13.73
N PHE A 436 3.61 3.71 13.35
CA PHE A 436 4.80 4.45 13.71
C PHE A 436 4.89 5.75 12.89
N GLY A 437 5.47 6.78 13.46
CA GLY A 437 5.71 8.07 12.82
C GLY A 437 6.66 7.99 11.63
N PRO A 438 6.91 9.12 10.95
CA PRO A 438 7.87 9.19 9.84
C PRO A 438 9.30 8.74 10.20
N ASP A 439 9.65 8.74 11.49
CA ASP A 439 10.94 8.32 12.07
C ASP A 439 10.95 6.87 12.56
N TRP A 440 9.88 6.11 12.27
CA TRP A 440 9.67 4.74 12.74
C TRP A 440 9.53 4.59 14.27
N GLN A 441 9.28 5.68 15.00
CA GLN A 441 8.97 5.62 16.43
C GLN A 441 7.45 5.55 16.68
N PRO A 442 7.00 4.99 17.82
CA PRO A 442 5.61 5.11 18.24
C PRO A 442 5.18 6.57 18.28
N ALA A 443 4.03 6.88 17.68
CA ALA A 443 3.47 8.23 17.79
C ALA A 443 3.15 8.54 19.26
N ASP A 444 3.25 9.81 19.62
CA ASP A 444 2.67 10.26 20.88
C ASP A 444 1.15 10.14 20.77
N GLU A 445 0.59 9.13 21.45
CA GLU A 445 -0.86 8.89 21.50
C GLU A 445 -1.57 9.80 22.50
N ALA A 446 -0.94 10.91 22.93
CA ALA A 446 -1.62 11.94 23.71
C ALA A 446 -2.96 12.29 23.03
N PRO A 447 -4.10 12.07 23.71
CA PRO A 447 -5.39 12.42 23.15
C PRO A 447 -5.39 13.90 22.73
N VAL A 448 -5.74 14.18 21.48
CA VAL A 448 -5.88 15.57 20.97
C VAL A 448 -7.04 16.33 21.63
N GLY A 449 -7.81 15.63 22.46
CA GLY A 449 -8.90 16.13 23.31
C GLY A 449 -9.71 14.95 23.85
N GLU A 450 -10.52 15.19 24.88
CA GLU A 450 -11.58 14.27 25.26
C GLU A 450 -12.84 14.60 24.45
N LEU A 451 -13.53 13.58 23.94
CA LEU A 451 -14.86 13.77 23.38
C LEU A 451 -15.78 14.25 24.50
N VAL A 452 -16.21 15.52 24.43
CA VAL A 452 -17.02 16.18 25.47
C VAL A 452 -18.44 15.58 25.57
N GLY A 453 -18.80 14.65 24.69
CA GLY A 453 -20.05 13.88 24.76
C GLY A 453 -19.89 12.51 24.12
N THR A 454 -20.63 11.53 24.64
CA THR A 454 -20.86 10.27 23.94
C THR A 454 -21.74 10.53 22.73
N PHE A 455 -21.36 9.98 21.57
CA PHE A 455 -22.22 9.97 20.40
C PHE A 455 -23.55 9.29 20.76
N ASP A 456 -24.64 10.05 20.72
CA ASP A 456 -25.97 9.53 20.97
C ASP A 456 -26.52 8.96 19.66
N GLU A 457 -26.47 7.63 19.55
CA GLU A 457 -26.96 6.90 18.37
C GLU A 457 -28.46 7.16 18.10
N THR A 458 -29.23 7.64 19.09
CA THR A 458 -30.64 8.02 18.90
C THR A 458 -30.82 9.30 18.10
N GLN A 459 -29.75 10.09 17.90
CA GLN A 459 -29.77 11.27 17.02
C GLN A 459 -29.68 10.92 15.53
N MET A 460 -29.45 9.65 15.17
CA MET A 460 -29.40 9.17 13.78
C MET A 460 -30.64 8.39 13.32
N MET A 461 -31.52 8.01 14.24
CA MET A 461 -32.83 7.40 13.94
C MET A 461 -33.90 8.48 13.88
#